data_AF-A7IQ84-F1
#
_entry.id   AF-A7IQ84-F1
#
_cell.length_a   1.000
_cell.length_b   1.000
_cell.length_c   1.000
_cell.angle_alpha   90.00
_cell.angle_beta   90.00
_cell.angle_gamma   90.00
#
_symmetry.space_group_name_H-M   'P 1'
#
loop_
_entity.id
_entity.type
_entity.pdbx_description
1 polymer ?
#
loop_
_entity_poly.entity_id
_entity_poly.type
_entity_poly.pdbx_seq_one_letter_code
_entity_poly.pdbx_strand_id
1 'polypeptide(L)'
;MTPPGGPARAARIRAAAARRHLARIERQIEHRAERRTITAKAKARASRRHRAGWTPADERLFREHVDHLTFERRGEIEALS
;
A
#
# COMPACT_ATOMS: atom_id res chain seq x y z
N MET A 1 -32.32 18.03 -24.32
CA MET A 1 -32.75 16.70 -23.84
C MET A 1 -31.58 16.06 -23.10
N THR A 2 -31.49 16.24 -21.78
CA THR A 2 -30.43 15.64 -20.96
C THR A 2 -30.75 14.15 -20.78
N PRO A 3 -29.85 13.21 -21.07
CA PRO A 3 -30.16 11.79 -20.93
C PRO A 3 -30.52 11.46 -19.47
N PRO A 4 -31.43 10.48 -19.21
CA PRO A 4 -31.98 10.15 -17.88
C PRO A 4 -30.98 9.44 -16.94
N GLY A 5 -29.68 9.74 -17.07
CA GLY A 5 -28.61 9.20 -16.25
C GLY A 5 -27.54 10.27 -15.99
N GLY A 6 -27.98 11.46 -15.58
CA GLY A 6 -27.20 12.70 -15.47
C GLY A 6 -26.00 12.67 -14.50
N PRO A 7 -25.61 13.80 -13.88
CA PRO A 7 -24.34 13.97 -13.17
C PRO A 7 -24.10 12.92 -12.07
N ALA A 8 -25.16 12.36 -11.49
CA ALA A 8 -25.11 11.29 -10.51
C ALA A 8 -24.48 9.97 -11.02
N ARG A 9 -24.70 9.60 -12.29
CA ARG A 9 -24.05 8.39 -12.87
C ARG A 9 -22.55 8.63 -13.08
N ALA A 10 -22.19 9.80 -13.61
CA ALA A 10 -20.80 10.19 -13.79
C ALA A 10 -20.05 10.27 -12.44
N ALA A 11 -20.70 10.82 -11.40
CA ALA A 11 -20.15 10.85 -10.05
C ALA A 11 -19.89 9.45 -9.48
N ARG A 12 -20.84 8.51 -9.65
CA ARG A 12 -20.66 7.11 -9.21
C ARG A 12 -19.49 6.42 -9.92
N ILE A 13 -19.33 6.65 -11.23
CA ILE A 13 -18.22 6.09 -12.01
C ILE A 13 -16.88 6.64 -11.52
N ARG A 14 -16.78 7.96 -11.28
CA ARG A 14 -15.57 8.58 -10.73
C ARG A 14 -15.22 8.05 -9.34
N ALA A 15 -16.20 7.94 -8.44
CA ALA A 15 -15.99 7.38 -7.11
C ALA A 15 -15.53 5.91 -7.17
N ALA A 16 -16.09 5.11 -8.08
CA ALA A 16 -15.64 3.73 -8.29
C ALA A 16 -14.20 3.67 -8.82
N ALA A 17 -13.81 4.56 -9.73
CA ALA A 17 -12.45 4.66 -10.24
C ALA A 17 -11.46 5.07 -9.14
N ALA A 18 -11.81 6.07 -8.33
CA ALA A 18 -10.99 6.54 -7.21
C ALA A 18 -10.74 5.42 -6.18
N ARG A 19 -11.79 4.68 -5.78
CA ARG A 19 -11.65 3.51 -4.89
C ARG A 19 -10.75 2.41 -5.44
N ARG A 20 -10.87 2.09 -6.74
CA ARG A 20 -10.00 1.11 -7.40
C ARG A 20 -8.55 1.57 -7.41
N HIS A 21 -8.34 2.88 -7.55
CA HIS A 21 -7.01 3.48 -7.52
C HIS A 21 -6.40 3.41 -6.12
N LEU A 22 -7.16 3.81 -5.10
CA LEU A 22 -6.73 3.71 -3.70
C LEU A 22 -6.32 2.27 -3.35
N ALA A 23 -7.15 1.29 -3.67
CA ALA A 23 -6.84 -0.12 -3.44
C ALA A 23 -5.57 -0.59 -4.17
N ARG A 24 -5.21 0.02 -5.31
CA ARG A 24 -3.95 -0.27 -6.01
C ARG A 24 -2.76 0.32 -5.26
N ILE A 25 -2.88 1.53 -4.74
CA ILE A 25 -1.83 2.20 -3.96
C ILE A 25 -1.55 1.42 -2.68
N GLU A 26 -2.59 1.02 -1.94
CA GLU A 26 -2.47 0.21 -0.72
C GLU A 26 -1.71 -1.10 -0.99
N ARG A 27 -2.11 -1.86 -2.01
CA ARG A 27 -1.39 -3.09 -2.41
C ARG A 27 0.07 -2.85 -2.79
N GLN A 28 0.36 -1.72 -3.44
CA GLN A 28 1.74 -1.37 -3.82
C GLN A 28 2.59 -1.03 -2.60
N ILE A 29 2.01 -0.34 -1.61
CA ILE A 29 2.65 -0.04 -0.33
C ILE A 29 2.99 -1.33 0.39
N GLU A 30 2.02 -2.22 0.58
CA GLU A 30 2.22 -3.52 1.24
C GLU A 30 3.29 -4.35 0.55
N HIS A 31 3.19 -4.53 -0.77
CA HIS A 31 4.15 -5.33 -1.52
C HIS A 31 5.59 -4.77 -1.44
N ARG A 32 5.74 -3.43 -1.48
CA ARG A 32 7.06 -2.81 -1.33
C ARG A 32 7.59 -2.92 0.09
N ALA A 33 6.74 -2.74 1.10
CA ALA A 33 7.12 -2.90 2.49
C ALA A 33 7.58 -4.34 2.78
N GLU A 34 6.87 -5.34 2.26
CA GLU A 34 7.23 -6.75 2.36
C GLU A 34 8.61 -7.01 1.71
N ARG A 35 8.82 -6.53 0.47
CA ARG A 35 10.10 -6.65 -0.24
C ARG A 35 11.27 -6.01 0.52
N ARG A 36 11.06 -4.83 1.11
CA ARG A 36 12.09 -4.15 1.92
C ARG A 36 12.42 -4.96 3.17
N THR A 37 11.40 -5.49 3.84
CA THR A 37 11.54 -6.33 5.04
C THR A 37 12.30 -7.63 4.73
N ILE A 38 11.92 -8.34 3.66
CA ILE A 38 12.62 -9.56 3.21
C ILE A 38 14.09 -9.25 2.89
N THR A 39 14.36 -8.13 2.23
CA THR A 39 15.73 -7.71 1.89
C THR A 39 16.56 -7.42 3.15
N ALA A 40 16.00 -6.65 4.09
CA ALA A 40 16.65 -6.33 5.37
C ALA A 40 16.95 -7.61 6.17
N LYS A 41 15.98 -8.53 6.21
CA LYS A 41 16.12 -9.84 6.83
C LYS A 41 17.18 -10.71 6.17
N ALA A 42 17.24 -10.75 4.83
CA ALA A 42 18.26 -11.50 4.10
C ALA A 42 19.67 -10.99 4.45
N LYS A 43 19.86 -9.66 4.53
CA LYS A 43 21.11 -9.04 4.99
C LYS A 43 21.42 -9.39 6.45
N ALA A 44 20.42 -9.38 7.33
CA ALA A 44 20.61 -9.76 8.74
C ALA A 44 20.99 -11.24 8.90
N ARG A 45 20.38 -12.15 8.13
CA ARG A 45 20.72 -13.58 8.10
C ARG A 45 22.12 -13.86 7.59
N ALA A 46 22.61 -13.10 6.61
CA ALA A 46 24.00 -13.22 6.18
C ALA A 46 24.99 -12.94 7.34
N SER A 47 24.59 -12.13 8.32
CA SER A 47 25.40 -11.81 9.51
C SER A 47 25.15 -12.70 10.74
N ARG A 48 24.06 -13.49 10.78
CA ARG A 48 23.65 -14.26 11.98
C ARG A 48 23.14 -15.65 11.59
N ARG A 49 23.64 -16.70 12.25
CA ARG A 49 23.22 -18.10 12.01
C ARG A 49 21.69 -18.25 12.13
N HIS A 50 21.10 -18.72 11.04
CA HIS A 50 19.76 -19.27 10.82
C HIS A 50 18.68 -19.01 11.89
N ARG A 51 17.83 -18.00 11.64
CA ARG A 51 16.44 -17.99 12.13
C ARG A 51 15.46 -18.18 10.96
N ALA A 52 14.69 -19.25 11.01
CA ALA A 52 13.63 -19.56 10.07
C ALA A 52 12.33 -18.81 10.45
N GLY A 53 11.54 -18.40 9.45
CA GLY A 53 10.21 -17.80 9.66
C GLY A 53 10.19 -16.28 9.88
N TRP A 54 9.02 -15.67 9.66
CA TRP A 54 8.69 -14.26 9.96
C TRP A 54 8.72 -14.04 11.47
N THR A 55 9.54 -13.10 11.94
CA THR A 55 9.70 -12.81 13.36
C THR A 55 8.89 -11.57 13.75
N PRO A 56 8.58 -11.37 15.04
CA PRO A 56 7.96 -10.12 15.50
C PRO A 56 8.78 -8.86 15.15
N ALA A 57 10.12 -8.99 15.07
CA ALA A 57 10.98 -7.90 14.61
C ALA A 57 10.82 -7.62 13.11
N ASP A 58 10.59 -8.66 12.28
CA ASP A 58 10.27 -8.51 10.86
C ASP A 58 8.90 -7.82 10.70
N GLU A 59 7.89 -8.20 11.48
CA GLU A 59 6.56 -7.57 11.46
C GLU A 59 6.65 -6.08 11.80
N ARG A 60 7.41 -5.72 12.85
CA ARG A 60 7.58 -4.31 13.23
C ARG A 60 8.24 -3.51 12.11
N LEU A 61 9.32 -4.05 11.52
CA LEU A 61 10.01 -3.39 10.41
C LEU A 61 9.11 -3.27 9.17
N PHE A 62 8.28 -4.27 8.90
CA PHE A 62 7.27 -4.22 7.85
C PHE A 62 6.28 -3.08 8.09
N ARG A 63 5.74 -2.94 9.30
CA ARG A 63 4.83 -1.84 9.67
C ARG A 63 5.48 -0.48 9.53
N GLU A 64 6.72 -0.33 10.00
CA GLU A 64 7.50 0.91 9.80
C GLU A 64 7.66 1.26 8.31
N HIS A 65 7.88 0.26 7.45
CA HIS A 65 7.93 0.48 6.01
C HIS A 65 6.58 0.83 5.39
N VAL A 66 5.48 0.22 5.85
CA VAL A 66 4.12 0.58 5.43
C VAL A 66 3.82 2.04 5.81
N ASP A 67 4.10 2.43 7.04
CA ASP A 67 3.83 3.79 7.53
C ASP A 67 4.63 4.82 6.75
N HIS A 68 5.93 4.55 6.52
CA HIS A 68 6.79 5.44 5.73
C HIS A 68 6.29 5.60 4.29
N LEU A 69 5.96 4.50 3.60
CA LEU A 69 5.48 4.54 2.22
C LEU A 69 4.09 5.18 2.11
N THR A 70 3.24 4.98 3.13
CA THR A 70 1.93 5.63 3.23
C THR A 70 2.10 7.13 3.41
N PHE A 71 3.03 7.57 4.25
CA PHE A 71 3.36 8.98 4.43
C PHE A 71 3.85 9.63 3.13
N GLU A 72 4.76 8.98 2.39
CA GLU A 72 5.22 9.47 1.08
C GLU A 72 4.09 9.59 0.04
N ARG A 73 3.07 8.72 0.12
CA ARG A 73 1.92 8.69 -0.81
C ARG A 73 0.70 9.45 -0.29
N ARG A 74 0.80 10.08 0.87
CA ARG A 74 -0.34 10.69 1.57
C ARG A 74 -1.08 11.71 0.71
N GLY A 75 -0.38 12.57 -0.03
CA GLY A 75 -1.04 13.55 -0.92
C GLY A 75 -1.81 12.90 -2.08
N GLU A 76 -1.33 11.77 -2.60
CA GLU A 76 -2.03 11.00 -3.64
C GLU A 76 -3.27 10.29 -3.06
N ILE A 77 -3.16 9.75 -1.85
CA ILE A 77 -4.25 9.12 -1.11
C ILE A 77 -5.34 10.14 -0.76
N GLU A 78 -4.96 11.30 -0.21
CA GLU A 78 -5.88 12.39 0.15
C GLU A 78 -6.62 12.94 -1.09
N ALA A 79 -5.99 12.96 -2.26
CA ALA A 79 -6.64 13.39 -3.51
C ALA A 79 -7.64 12.37 -4.08
N LEU A 80 -7.59 11.10 -3.65
CA LEU A 80 -8.44 10.00 -4.13
C LEU A 80 -9.52 9.59 -3.14
N SER A 81 -9.46 10.09 -1.91
CA SER A 81 -10.39 9.77 -0.82
C SER A 81 -11.58 10.73 -0.78
#